data_AF-A0A0F9LGS5-F1
#
_entry.id   AF-A0A0F9LGS5-F1
#
_cell.length_a   1.000
_cell.length_b   1.000
_cell.length_c   1.000
_cell.angle_alpha   90.00
_cell.angle_beta   90.00
_cell.angle_gamma   90.00
#
_symmetry.space_group_name_H-M   'P 1'
#
loop_
_entity.id
_entity.type
_entity.pdbx_description
1 polymer ?
#
loop_
_entity_poly.entity_id
_entity_poly.type
_entity_poly.pdbx_seq_one_letter_code
_entity_poly.pdbx_strand_id
1 'polypeptide(L)' 'MTVACDWLTAKEAAKVARVTPASIWRWIRKGWLTYHLTPSGRIRICKKDLMEEVKDHAGD' A
#
# COMPACT_ATOMS: atom_id res chain seq x y z
N MET A 1 16.95 -11.52 8.40
CA MET A 1 16.05 -11.94 7.30
C MET A 1 15.61 -10.69 6.55
N THR A 2 16.19 -10.39 5.39
CA THR A 2 15.71 -9.28 4.55
C THR A 2 14.44 -9.74 3.84
N VAL A 3 13.28 -9.34 4.35
CA VAL A 3 12.01 -9.59 3.67
C VAL A 3 12.06 -8.83 2.35
N ALA A 4 12.07 -9.55 1.23
CA ALA A 4 12.00 -8.94 -0.09
C ALA A 4 10.61 -8.30 -0.23
N CYS A 5 10.53 -6.98 -0.04
CA CYS A 5 9.32 -6.20 -0.29
C CYS A 5 9.26 -5.83 -1.76
N ASP A 6 8.25 -6.34 -2.46
CA ASP A 6 7.86 -5.80 -3.77
C ASP A 6 7.29 -4.39 -3.54
N TRP A 7 8.05 -3.37 -3.92
CA TRP A 7 7.65 -1.98 -3.77
C TRP A 7 6.72 -1.55 -4.89
N LEU A 8 5.46 -1.29 -4.54
CA LEU A 8 4.42 -0.90 -5.48
C LEU A 8 4.18 0.61 -5.43
N THR A 9 3.84 1.20 -6.57
CA THR A 9 3.20 2.51 -6.61
C THR A 9 1.77 2.41 -6.07
N ALA A 10 1.16 3.54 -5.68
CA ALA A 10 -0.25 3.55 -5.27
C ALA A 10 -1.22 2.98 -6.33
N LYS A 11 -0.90 3.17 -7.62
CA LYS A 11 -1.71 2.64 -8.73
C LYS A 11 -1.56 1.12 -8.87
N GLU A 12 -0.36 0.59 -8.70
CA GLU A 12 -0.13 -0.86 -8.70
C GLU A 12 -0.71 -1.52 -7.46
N ALA A 13 -0.54 -0.90 -6.29
CA ALA A 13 -1.17 -1.33 -5.04
C ALA A 13 -2.69 -1.45 -5.19
N ALA A 14 -3.35 -0.45 -5.75
CA ALA A 14 -4.78 -0.48 -6.02
C ALA A 14 -5.19 -1.66 -6.91
N LYS A 15 -4.42 -1.95 -7.97
CA LYS A 15 -4.67 -3.11 -8.85
C LYS A 15 -4.52 -4.43 -8.11
N VAL A 16 -3.46 -4.58 -7.32
CA VAL A 16 -3.17 -5.79 -6.55
C VAL A 16 -4.25 -6.05 -5.50
N ALA A 17 -4.61 -5.01 -4.76
CA ALA A 17 -5.64 -5.05 -3.73
C ALA A 17 -7.08 -5.07 -4.29
N ARG A 18 -7.27 -4.90 -5.61
CA ARG A 18 -8.58 -4.77 -6.28
C ARG A 18 -9.46 -3.68 -5.68
N VAL A 19 -8.85 -2.58 -5.23
CA VAL A 19 -9.54 -1.39 -4.70
C VAL A 19 -9.29 -0.18 -5.59
N THR A 20 -9.99 0.92 -5.30
CA THR A 20 -9.70 2.18 -5.98
C THR A 20 -8.40 2.80 -5.47
N PRO A 21 -7.68 3.58 -6.30
CA PRO A 21 -6.53 4.36 -5.81
C PRO A 21 -6.90 5.31 -4.66
N ALA A 22 -8.14 5.81 -4.62
CA ALA A 22 -8.64 6.65 -3.54
C ALA A 22 -8.67 5.89 -2.20
N SER A 23 -9.02 4.59 -2.19
CA SER A 23 -8.97 3.74 -1.00
C SER A 23 -7.56 3.63 -0.46
N ILE A 24 -6.56 3.40 -1.33
CA ILE A 24 -5.15 3.35 -0.94
C ILE A 24 -4.71 4.66 -0.28
N TRP A 25 -5.02 5.80 -0.89
CA TRP A 25 -4.69 7.11 -0.31
C TRP A 25 -5.41 7.38 1.01
N ARG A 26 -6.66 6.93 1.13
CA ARG A 26 -7.43 7.01 2.38
C ARG A 26 -6.76 6.19 3.48
N TRP A 27 -6.34 4.96 3.19
CA TRP A 27 -5.64 4.10 4.16
C TRP A 27 -4.30 4.69 4.59
N ILE A 28 -3.52 5.24 3.66
CA ILE A 28 -2.28 5.97 3.97
C ILE A 28 -2.58 7.16 4.90
N ARG A 29 -3.60 7.96 4.58
CA ARG A 29 -3.96 9.14 5.39
C ARG A 29 -4.48 8.78 6.78
N LYS A 30 -5.14 7.63 6.91
CA LYS A 30 -5.58 7.07 8.20
C LYS A 30 -4.42 6.43 8.99
N GLY A 31 -3.25 6.26 8.38
CA GLY A 31 -2.09 5.62 9.00
C GLY A 31 -2.17 4.10 9.06
N TRP A 32 -3.08 3.48 8.32
CA TRP A 32 -3.24 2.02 8.25
C TRP A 32 -2.16 1.40 7.36
N LEU A 33 -1.84 2.06 6.25
CA LEU A 33 -0.87 1.55 5.30
C LEU A 33 0.49 2.24 5.46
N THR A 34 1.51 1.46 5.78
CA THR A 34 2.89 1.95 5.81
C THR A 34 3.38 2.26 4.39
N TYR A 35 4.11 3.36 4.25
CA TYR A 35 4.69 3.77 2.98
C TYR A 35 6.12 4.27 3.13
N HIS A 36 6.88 4.11 2.06
CA HIS A 36 8.21 4.65 1.92
C HIS A 36 8.20 5.80 0.90
N LEU A 37 8.89 6.89 1.24
CA LEU A 37 9.13 8.00 0.33
C LEU A 37 10.48 7.82 -0.36
N THR A 38 10.47 7.81 -1.69
CA THR A 38 11.72 7.84 -2.46
C THR A 38 12.38 9.22 -2.32
N PRO A 39 13.68 9.36 -2.63
CA PRO A 39 14.35 10.67 -2.64
C PRO A 39 13.67 11.73 -3.53
N SER A 40 12.92 11.29 -4.55
CA SER A 40 12.13 12.15 -5.44
C SER A 40 10.74 12.51 -4.88
N GLY A 41 10.41 12.13 -3.64
CA GLY A 41 9.11 12.38 -3.01
C GLY A 41 7.97 11.47 -3.48
N ARG A 42 8.26 10.36 -4.18
CA ARG A 42 7.22 9.42 -4.64
C ARG A 42 6.96 8.37 -3.57
N ILE A 43 5.69 8.03 -3.40
CA ILE A 43 5.27 6.98 -2.46
C ILE A 43 5.48 5.58 -3.06
N ARG A 44 5.95 4.67 -2.21
CA ARG A 44 6.10 3.24 -2.44
C ARG A 44 5.50 2.47 -1.28
N ILE A 45 4.73 1.44 -1.59
CA ILE A 45 4.00 0.62 -0.63
C ILE A 45 4.57 -0.79 -0.73
N CYS A 46 4.91 -1.41 0.40
CA CYS A 46 5.30 -2.81 0.36
C CYS A 46 4.06 -3.67 0.08
N LYS A 47 4.17 -4.54 -0.93
CA LYS A 47 3.09 -5.47 -1.28
C LYS A 47 2.66 -6.37 -0.12
N LYS A 48 3.59 -6.77 0.76
CA LYS A 48 3.28 -7.61 1.92
C LYS A 48 2.33 -6.87 2.87
N ASP A 49 2.74 -5.69 3.33
CA ASP A 49 1.95 -4.85 4.23
C ASP A 49 0.59 -4.54 3.62
N LEU A 50 0.54 -4.21 2.33
CA LEU A 50 -0.72 -4.00 1.61
C LEU A 50 -1.66 -5.20 1.71
N MET A 51 -1.13 -6.42 1.53
CA MET A 51 -1.95 -7.63 1.55
C MET A 51 -2.37 -8.02 2.98
N GLU A 52 -1.62 -7.61 4.01
CA GLU A 52 -2.02 -7.73 5.41
C GLU A 52 -3.20 -6.80 5.68
N GLU A 53 -3.07 -5.51 5.35
CA GLU A 53 -4.14 -4.52 5.51
C GLU A 53 -5.42 -4.86 4.74
N VAL A 54 -5.30 -5.40 3.52
CA VAL A 54 -6.45 -5.84 2.73
C VAL A 54 -7.21 -6.96 3.43
N LYS A 55 -6.55 -7.85 4.16
CA LYS A 55 -7.24 -8.93 4.89
C LYS A 55 -8.00 -8.36 6.09
N ASP A 56 -7.43 -7.40 6.79
CA ASP A 56 -8.04 -6.77 7.96
C ASP A 56 -9.20 -5.85 7.59
N HIS A 57 -9.20 -5.29 6.36
CA HIS A 57 -10.14 -4.26 5.91
C HIS A 57 -10.89 -4.61 4.61
N ALA A 58 -10.99 -5.89 4.23
CA ALA A 58 -11.64 -6.34 2.99
C ALA A 58 -13.13 -5.94 2.81
N GLY A 59 -13.75 -5.31 3.82
CA GLY A 59 -15.17 -4.96 3.86
C GLY A 59 -15.51 -3.50 4.20
N ASP A 60 -14.54 -2.56 4.18
CA ASP A 60 -14.77 -1.10 4.31
C ASP A 60 -15.03 -0.44 2.94
#